data_AF-A0A559V7P0-F1
#
_entry.id   AF-A0A559V7P0-F1
#
_cell.length_a   1.000
_cell.length_b   1.000
_cell.length_c   1.000
_cell.angle_alpha   90.00
_cell.angle_beta   90.00
_cell.angle_gamma   90.00
#
_symmetry.space_group_name_H-M   'P 1'
#
loop_
_entity.id
_entity.type
_entity.pdbx_description
1 polymer ?
#
loop_
_entity_poly.entity_id
_entity_poly.type
_entity_poly.pdbx_seq_one_letter_code
_entity_poly.pdbx_strand_id
1 'polypeptide(L)'
;MVAARTPLTPADIIVRVCLLVATAIALGGGLEELAQGAPAGGADADNLYRFLAGVHLGWAPLFFWAAAMIRRQGVLVYFLAVPIFLGGIGRLVSFAQDGIPGPAGVFLASALLDFLLPIVIIWAHSAALRSRRVPAAA
;
A
#
# COMPACT_ATOMS: atom_id res chain seq x y z
N MET A 1 20.29 -30.72 -7.17
CA MET A 1 19.86 -30.46 -5.78
C MET A 1 19.23 -29.07 -5.72
N VAL A 2 17.90 -28.98 -5.62
CA VAL A 2 17.22 -27.70 -5.34
C VAL A 2 17.47 -27.39 -3.87
N ALA A 3 18.24 -26.34 -3.56
CA ALA A 3 18.45 -25.91 -2.19
C ALA A 3 17.08 -25.70 -1.51
N ALA A 4 16.86 -26.35 -0.36
CA ALA A 4 15.65 -26.19 0.42
C ALA A 4 15.48 -24.69 0.72
N ARG A 5 14.40 -24.08 0.20
CA ARG A 5 14.11 -22.68 0.46
C ARG A 5 13.77 -22.55 1.94
N THR A 6 14.53 -21.76 2.68
CA THR A 6 14.16 -21.40 4.04
C THR A 6 12.74 -20.80 4.05
N PRO A 7 11.89 -21.22 5.00
CA PRO A 7 10.54 -20.67 5.11
C PRO A 7 10.60 -19.16 5.37
N LEU A 8 9.57 -18.43 4.93
CA LEU A 8 9.44 -17.01 5.24
C LEU A 8 9.31 -16.83 6.75
N THR A 9 9.97 -15.79 7.29
CA THR A 9 9.78 -15.44 8.70
C THR A 9 8.36 -14.90 8.92
N PRO A 10 7.82 -14.93 10.16
CA PRO A 10 6.54 -14.29 10.47
C PRO A 10 6.52 -12.81 10.07
N ALA A 11 7.63 -12.11 10.24
CA ALA A 11 7.77 -10.71 9.83
C ALA A 11 7.69 -10.52 8.30
N ASP A 12 8.32 -11.40 7.51
CA ASP A 12 8.16 -11.38 6.05
C ASP A 12 6.71 -11.64 5.63
N ILE A 13 6.01 -12.54 6.34
CA ILE A 13 4.60 -12.85 6.07
C ILE A 13 3.72 -11.63 6.34
N ILE A 14 3.94 -10.93 7.46
CA ILE A 14 3.19 -9.70 7.79
C ILE A 14 3.37 -8.66 6.69
N VAL A 15 4.62 -8.36 6.30
CA VAL A 15 4.88 -7.38 5.23
C VAL A 15 4.24 -7.82 3.92
N ARG A 16 4.35 -9.11 3.57
CA ARG A 16 3.73 -9.66 2.36
C ARG A 16 2.21 -9.48 2.36
N VAL A 17 1.55 -9.76 3.48
CA VAL A 17 0.09 -9.57 3.60
C VAL A 17 -0.28 -8.10 3.48
N CYS A 18 0.42 -7.19 4.16
CA CYS A 18 0.18 -5.75 4.06
C CYS A 18 0.32 -5.24 2.61
N LEU A 19 1.36 -5.67 1.90
CA LEU A 19 1.57 -5.29 0.50
C LEU A 19 0.50 -5.89 -0.44
N LEU A 20 -0.02 -7.08 -0.15
CA LEU A 20 -1.14 -7.66 -0.91
C LEU A 20 -2.46 -6.94 -0.63
N VAL A 21 -2.69 -6.49 0.61
CA VAL A 21 -3.83 -5.62 0.93
C VAL A 21 -3.70 -4.29 0.18
N ALA A 22 -2.53 -3.65 0.20
CA ALA A 22 -2.27 -2.43 -0.57
C ALA A 22 -2.46 -2.64 -2.09
N THR A 23 -2.07 -3.81 -2.62
CA THR A 23 -2.33 -4.21 -4.00
C THR A 23 -3.83 -4.22 -4.29
N ALA A 24 -4.62 -4.89 -3.44
CA ALA A 24 -6.06 -5.02 -3.64
C ALA A 24 -6.77 -3.66 -3.58
N ILE A 25 -6.36 -2.78 -2.67
CA ILE A 25 -6.92 -1.42 -2.54
C ILE A 25 -6.57 -0.59 -3.78
N ALA A 26 -5.30 -0.56 -4.17
CA ALA A 26 -4.84 0.23 -5.31
C ALA A 26 -5.48 -0.25 -6.62
N LEU A 27 -5.62 -1.56 -6.79
CA LEU A 27 -6.28 -2.15 -7.95
C LEU A 27 -7.79 -1.85 -7.96
N GLY A 28 -8.48 -2.08 -6.83
CA GLY A 28 -9.91 -1.84 -6.71
C GLY A 28 -10.28 -0.37 -6.89
N GLY A 29 -9.63 0.51 -6.12
CA GLY A 29 -9.85 1.95 -6.21
C GLY A 29 -9.50 2.51 -7.59
N GLY A 30 -8.34 2.14 -8.14
CA GLY A 30 -7.94 2.61 -9.47
C GLY A 30 -8.86 2.13 -10.59
N LEU A 31 -9.39 0.90 -10.51
CA LEU A 31 -10.36 0.41 -11.51
C LEU A 31 -11.70 1.15 -11.40
N GLU A 32 -12.17 1.41 -10.17
CA GLU A 32 -13.39 2.17 -9.92
C GLU A 32 -13.27 3.62 -10.42
N GLU A 33 -12.19 4.30 -10.04
CA GLU A 33 -11.90 5.67 -10.47
C GLU A 33 -11.82 5.78 -12.01
N LEU A 34 -11.18 4.78 -12.65
CA LEU A 34 -11.05 4.74 -14.10
C LEU A 34 -12.40 4.44 -14.78
N ALA A 35 -13.27 3.64 -14.18
CA ALA A 35 -14.57 3.34 -14.76
C ALA A 35 -15.53 4.53 -14.62
N GLN A 36 -15.67 5.08 -13.41
CA GLN A 36 -16.65 6.11 -13.08
C GLN A 36 -16.25 7.50 -13.56
N GLY A 37 -14.95 7.83 -13.53
CA GLY A 37 -14.50 9.20 -13.80
C GLY A 37 -14.81 10.17 -12.64
N ALA A 38 -14.53 11.46 -12.86
CA ALA A 38 -14.74 12.45 -11.80
C ALA A 38 -16.23 12.71 -11.54
N PRO A 39 -16.67 12.78 -10.26
CA PRO A 39 -18.08 13.00 -9.93
C PRO A 39 -18.56 14.44 -10.22
N ALA A 40 -17.64 15.41 -10.33
CA ALA A 40 -17.94 16.81 -10.61
C ALA A 40 -16.71 17.52 -11.22
N GLY A 41 -16.88 18.76 -11.68
CA GLY A 41 -15.76 19.62 -12.16
C GLY A 41 -15.51 19.62 -13.68
N GLY A 42 -16.37 18.96 -14.47
CA GLY A 42 -16.29 18.99 -15.93
C GLY A 42 -15.13 18.18 -16.51
N ALA A 43 -14.81 18.44 -17.78
CA ALA A 43 -13.85 17.63 -18.54
C ALA A 43 -12.41 17.69 -17.98
N ASP A 44 -11.99 18.84 -17.44
CA ASP A 44 -10.65 18.99 -16.88
C ASP A 44 -10.47 18.14 -15.62
N ALA A 45 -11.48 18.13 -14.75
CA ALA A 45 -11.46 17.31 -13.53
C ALA A 45 -11.54 15.81 -13.86
N ASP A 46 -12.39 15.42 -14.82
CA ASP A 46 -12.49 14.02 -15.27
C ASP A 46 -11.19 13.52 -15.88
N ASN A 47 -10.53 14.34 -16.70
CA ASN A 47 -9.23 14.00 -17.29
C ASN A 47 -8.17 13.74 -16.22
N LEU A 48 -8.04 14.65 -15.24
CA LEU A 48 -7.08 14.50 -14.14
C LEU A 48 -7.43 13.29 -13.26
N TYR A 49 -8.70 13.08 -12.95
CA TYR A 49 -9.15 11.96 -12.11
C TYR A 49 -8.86 10.60 -12.76
N ARG A 50 -9.13 10.45 -14.07
CA ARG A 50 -8.81 9.22 -14.82
C ARG A 50 -7.30 9.01 -14.98
N PHE A 51 -6.52 10.08 -15.09
CA PHE A 51 -5.05 9.98 -15.05
C PHE A 51 -4.56 9.47 -13.69
N LEU A 52 -5.07 10.03 -12.59
CA LEU A 52 -4.74 9.59 -11.23
C LEU A 52 -5.18 8.14 -10.97
N ALA A 53 -6.31 7.72 -11.52
CA ALA A 53 -6.75 6.32 -11.50
C ALA A 53 -5.69 5.40 -12.13
N GLY A 54 -5.12 5.80 -13.27
CA GLY A 54 -3.99 5.11 -13.89
C GLY A 54 -2.76 5.04 -13.01
N VAL A 55 -2.46 6.11 -12.25
CA VAL A 55 -1.37 6.13 -11.27
C VAL A 55 -1.64 5.15 -10.11
N HIS A 56 -2.86 5.12 -9.57
CA HIS A 56 -3.26 4.13 -8.55
C HIS A 56 -3.10 2.70 -9.05
N LEU A 57 -3.58 2.41 -10.27
CA LEU A 57 -3.40 1.12 -10.92
C LEU A 57 -1.92 0.76 -11.13
N GLY A 58 -1.07 1.75 -11.42
CA GLY A 58 0.37 1.57 -11.58
C GLY A 58 1.08 1.13 -10.29
N TRP A 59 0.57 1.51 -9.11
CA TRP A 59 1.11 1.07 -7.83
C TRP A 59 0.79 -0.40 -7.51
N ALA A 60 -0.37 -0.91 -7.93
CA ALA A 60 -0.79 -2.28 -7.65
C ALA A 60 0.24 -3.36 -8.06
N PRO A 61 0.78 -3.39 -9.30
CA PRO A 61 1.79 -4.38 -9.68
C PRO A 61 3.11 -4.20 -8.91
N LEU A 62 3.47 -2.99 -8.49
CA LEU A 62 4.67 -2.75 -7.68
C LEU A 62 4.53 -3.35 -6.29
N PHE A 63 3.39 -3.13 -5.62
CA PHE A 63 3.09 -3.76 -4.33
C PHE A 63 3.04 -5.28 -4.45
N PHE A 64 2.36 -5.80 -5.46
CA PHE A 64 2.26 -7.24 -5.70
C PHE A 64 3.62 -7.88 -5.94
N TRP A 65 4.45 -7.27 -6.80
CA TRP A 65 5.78 -7.76 -7.10
C TRP A 65 6.70 -7.73 -5.89
N ALA A 66 6.65 -6.66 -5.09
CA ALA A 66 7.41 -6.58 -3.84
C ALA A 66 6.97 -7.66 -2.84
N ALA A 67 5.66 -7.94 -2.74
CA ALA A 67 5.12 -9.02 -1.91
C ALA A 67 5.59 -10.40 -2.39
N ALA A 68 5.51 -10.67 -3.70
CA ALA A 68 5.94 -11.93 -4.30
C ALA A 68 7.44 -12.19 -4.13
N MET A 69 8.24 -11.13 -4.16
CA MET A 69 9.70 -11.17 -4.10
C MET A 69 10.27 -10.70 -2.76
N ILE A 70 9.49 -10.76 -1.67
CA ILE A 70 9.81 -10.14 -0.36
C ILE A 70 11.21 -10.50 0.20
N ARG A 71 11.71 -11.72 -0.07
CA ARG A 71 13.07 -12.13 0.34
C ARG A 71 14.18 -11.32 -0.33
N ARG A 72 13.94 -10.82 -1.54
CA ARG A 72 14.88 -10.02 -2.33
C ARG A 72 14.72 -8.53 -2.12
N GLN A 73 13.64 -8.10 -1.45
CA GLN A 73 13.38 -6.70 -1.21
C GLN A 73 14.16 -6.19 0.00
N GLY A 74 14.89 -5.10 -0.20
CA GLY A 74 15.59 -4.35 0.83
C GLY A 74 14.84 -3.05 1.12
N VAL A 75 15.48 -1.91 0.84
CA VAL A 75 14.94 -0.58 1.16
C VAL A 75 13.65 -0.26 0.39
N LEU A 76 13.41 -0.89 -0.77
CA LEU A 76 12.21 -0.66 -1.59
C LEU A 76 10.90 -0.78 -0.81
N VAL A 77 10.80 -1.72 0.14
CA VAL A 77 9.59 -1.89 0.96
C VAL A 77 9.23 -0.62 1.73
N TYR A 78 10.24 0.12 2.22
CA TYR A 78 10.01 1.40 2.91
C TYR A 78 9.52 2.47 1.95
N PHE A 79 10.04 2.52 0.73
CA PHE A 79 9.55 3.46 -0.30
C PHE A 79 8.11 3.17 -0.70
N LEU A 80 7.70 1.89 -0.74
CA LEU A 80 6.33 1.50 -1.03
C LEU A 80 5.35 1.86 0.10
N ALA A 81 5.82 2.06 1.33
CA ALA A 81 4.99 2.55 2.43
C ALA A 81 4.67 4.05 2.30
N VAL A 82 5.53 4.84 1.65
CA VAL A 82 5.39 6.31 1.51
C VAL A 82 4.10 6.72 0.78
N PRO A 83 3.78 6.22 -0.44
CA PRO A 83 2.58 6.66 -1.14
C PRO A 83 1.29 6.33 -0.37
N ILE A 84 1.26 5.21 0.37
CA ILE A 84 0.12 4.84 1.22
C ILE A 84 -0.08 5.88 2.33
N PHE A 85 1.02 6.23 3.03
CA PHE A 85 0.99 7.25 4.09
C PHE A 85 0.58 8.64 3.56
N LEU A 86 1.10 9.03 2.40
CA LEU A 86 0.72 10.30 1.75
C LEU A 86 -0.75 10.31 1.33
N GLY A 87 -1.30 9.17 0.90
CA GLY A 87 -2.74 9.00 0.67
C GLY A 87 -3.57 9.25 1.93
N GLY A 88 -3.14 8.70 3.06
CA GLY A 88 -3.76 8.95 4.37
C GLY A 88 -3.74 10.43 4.76
N ILE A 89 -2.63 11.14 4.53
CA ILE A 89 -2.57 12.60 4.74
C ILE A 89 -3.55 13.32 3.82
N GLY A 90 -3.59 12.97 2.53
CA GLY A 90 -4.54 13.53 1.57
C GLY A 90 -5.99 13.40 2.03
N ARG A 91 -6.36 12.23 2.57
CA ARG A 91 -7.68 12.01 3.17
C ARG A 91 -7.93 12.91 4.38
N LEU A 92 -6.97 13.06 5.29
CA LEU A 92 -7.14 13.93 6.45
C LEU A 92 -7.32 15.41 6.05
N VAL A 93 -6.59 15.87 5.03
CA VAL A 93 -6.75 17.20 4.47
C VAL A 93 -8.16 17.37 3.90
N SER A 94 -8.64 16.40 3.11
CA SER A 94 -10.02 16.42 2.59
C SER A 94 -11.06 16.40 3.72
N PHE A 95 -10.90 15.59 4.76
CA PHE A 95 -11.82 15.57 5.90
C PHE A 95 -11.87 16.92 6.64
N ALA A 96 -10.72 17.60 6.74
CA ALA A 96 -10.63 18.90 7.38
C ALA A 96 -11.25 20.02 6.54
N GLN A 97 -11.22 19.91 5.21
CA GLN A 97 -11.68 20.95 4.28
C GLN A 97 -13.15 20.76 3.87
N ASP A 98 -13.51 19.53 3.51
CA ASP A 98 -14.80 19.19 2.89
C ASP A 98 -15.70 18.35 3.81
N GLY A 99 -15.19 17.95 4.97
CA GLY A 99 -15.88 17.05 5.90
C GLY A 99 -15.67 15.57 5.56
N ILE A 100 -16.17 14.68 6.41
CA ILE A 100 -16.02 13.23 6.23
C ILE A 100 -17.09 12.73 5.24
N PRO A 101 -16.71 12.08 4.12
CA PRO A 101 -17.67 11.55 3.17
C PRO A 101 -18.54 10.43 3.78
N GLY A 102 -19.77 10.28 3.27
CA GLY A 102 -20.68 9.21 3.68
C GLY A 102 -20.45 7.92 2.87
N PRO A 103 -20.50 6.72 3.49
CA PRO A 103 -20.70 6.46 4.92
C PRO A 103 -19.41 6.66 5.74
N ALA A 104 -19.47 7.50 6.78
CA ALA A 104 -18.28 7.95 7.55
C ALA A 104 -17.40 6.81 8.09
N GLY A 105 -18.01 5.70 8.52
CA GLY A 105 -17.27 4.54 9.02
C GLY A 105 -16.30 3.94 7.99
N VAL A 106 -16.67 3.91 6.70
CA VAL A 106 -15.83 3.37 5.63
C VAL A 106 -14.63 4.30 5.37
N PHE A 107 -14.87 5.61 5.34
CA PHE A 107 -13.83 6.61 5.10
C PHE A 107 -12.85 6.74 6.27
N LEU A 108 -13.34 6.64 7.50
CA LEU A 108 -12.49 6.61 8.69
C LEU A 108 -11.68 5.31 8.79
N ALA A 109 -12.29 4.15 8.50
CA ALA A 109 -11.58 2.87 8.52
C ALA A 109 -10.48 2.82 7.45
N SER A 110 -10.74 3.34 6.24
CA SER A 110 -9.74 3.44 5.18
C SER A 110 -8.63 4.43 5.54
N ALA A 111 -8.95 5.61 6.07
CA ALA A 111 -7.92 6.54 6.54
C ALA A 111 -7.05 5.92 7.65
N LEU A 112 -7.66 5.22 8.61
CA LEU A 112 -6.92 4.49 9.64
C LEU A 112 -6.00 3.43 9.02
N LEU A 113 -6.48 2.70 8.01
CA LEU A 113 -5.70 1.68 7.32
C LEU A 113 -4.49 2.29 6.58
N ASP A 114 -4.66 3.47 5.97
CA ASP A 114 -3.59 4.21 5.29
C ASP A 114 -2.45 4.60 6.24
N PHE A 115 -2.70 4.72 7.55
CA PHE A 115 -1.67 4.94 8.56
C PHE A 115 -1.15 3.65 9.19
N LEU A 116 -2.03 2.68 9.45
CA LEU A 116 -1.64 1.41 10.07
C LEU A 116 -0.75 0.57 9.15
N LEU A 117 -1.07 0.48 7.85
CA LEU A 117 -0.28 -0.28 6.88
C LEU A 117 1.19 0.15 6.84
N PRO A 118 1.54 1.43 6.61
CA PRO A 118 2.94 1.84 6.56
C PRO A 118 3.67 1.63 7.89
N ILE A 119 3.02 1.88 9.03
CA ILE A 119 3.61 1.64 10.36
C ILE A 119 3.96 0.15 10.55
N VAL A 120 3.00 -0.74 10.26
CA VAL A 120 3.18 -2.20 10.39
C VAL A 120 4.22 -2.71 9.40
N ILE A 121 4.20 -2.23 8.15
CA ILE A 121 5.20 -2.57 7.12
C ILE A 121 6.61 -2.17 7.61
N ILE A 122 6.79 -0.93 8.07
CA ILE A 122 8.10 -0.43 8.52
C ILE A 122 8.61 -1.26 9.70
N TRP A 123 7.76 -1.50 10.71
CA TRP A 123 8.13 -2.26 11.89
C TRP A 123 8.50 -3.71 11.57
N ALA A 124 7.62 -4.41 10.84
CA ALA A 124 7.80 -5.82 10.50
C ALA A 124 9.00 -6.00 9.57
N HIS A 125 9.16 -5.15 8.55
CA HIS A 125 10.31 -5.24 7.64
C HIS A 125 11.63 -4.97 8.37
N SER A 126 11.65 -4.02 9.30
CA SER A 126 12.83 -3.78 10.14
C SER A 126 13.18 -4.98 11.02
N ALA A 127 12.17 -5.69 11.56
CA ALA A 127 12.38 -6.94 12.29
C ALA A 127 12.92 -8.05 11.39
N ALA A 128 12.36 -8.22 10.18
CA ALA A 128 12.82 -9.20 9.20
C ALA A 128 14.29 -8.95 8.80
N LEU A 129 14.67 -7.70 8.55
CA LEU A 129 16.05 -7.34 8.23
C LEU A 129 17.02 -7.59 9.39
N ARG A 130 16.59 -7.39 10.65
CA ARG A 130 17.40 -7.74 11.83
C ARG A 130 17.64 -9.24 11.92
N SER A 131 16.60 -10.05 11.75
CA SER A 131 16.71 -11.52 11.79
C SER A 131 17.65 -12.07 10.71
N ARG A 132 17.74 -11.41 9.55
CA ARG A 132 18.68 -11.78 8.46
C ARG A 132 20.13 -11.39 8.76
N ARG A 133 20.37 -10.41 9.64
CA ARG A 133 21.72 -9.93 10.00
C ARG A 133 22.36 -10.71 11.15
N VAL A 134 21.55 -11.29 12.03
CA VAL A 134 22.05 -12.20 13.07
C VAL A 134 22.57 -13.45 12.36
N PRO A 135 23.89 -13.71 12.35
CA PRO A 135 24.40 -14.96 11.81
C PRO A 135 23.78 -16.10 12.62
N ALA A 136 23.38 -17.19 11.95
CA ALA A 136 23.06 -18.41 12.65
C ALA A 136 24.31 -18.78 13.48
N ALA A 137 24.27 -18.56 14.79
CA ALA A 137 25.24 -19.15 15.68
C ALA A 137 25.10 -20.67 15.51
N ALA A 138 26.25 -21.29 15.20
CA ALA A 138 26.48 -22.69 14.83
C ALA A 138 25.58 -23.72 15.52
#